data_AF-A0A6A0HJ58-F1
#
_entry.id   AF-A0A6A0HJ58-F1
#
_cell.length_a   1.000
_cell.length_b   1.000
_cell.length_c   1.000
_cell.angle_alpha   90.00
_cell.angle_beta   90.00
_cell.angle_gamma   90.00
#
_symmetry.space_group_name_H-M   'P 1'
#
loop_
_entity.id
_entity.type
_entity.pdbx_description
1 polymer ?
#
loop_
_entity_poly.entity_id
_entity_poly.type
_entity_poly.pdbx_seq_one_letter_code
_entity_poly.pdbx_strand_id
1 'polypeptide(L)'
;MPFRANFLLLWAAIVWPGEFVLSETGLPVKSKGEIEFYFDSASFRAAQGQVLQEFYYQIPFEQLEFRPAGAGFEAEFKTGVTLSDSAGQVLLRDEWTQPLAAAQREEIAGRSLPNQFELTLSPGRYFISLAVSDSHSGKQGIAESWFRARAIPENGLALSDLQAASSIAVDTSQSKFSKNGLKVVPHASAEFSPSQPLFYFYFEIYNLAPADSYEVHYSMKNAHGEVLRSLPAKMARAQASSSVEVGGIHAANLPDSIAFLAIAVRGRRAGERAAIEKAFRIRASAAAWREHLPDIELEQMTEAEFKLHLEQAQYLLSDDDKSMLKALEVGAQKSFVGRLWRQLDPQPETPANEFREEYYKRVRYAEEKFSSGFSPGWKSDRGRIAIKFGAPNEVERYPAKTTARPYEVWTYYREGRKQFIFADIEGFGKYVLIYSSDERELTRPDWKMIIDAR
;
A
#
# COMPACT_ATOMS: atom_id res chain seq x y z
N MET A 1 -10.08 -0.51 45.81
CA MET A 1 -10.08 -1.19 44.50
C MET A 1 -11.53 -1.49 44.11
N PRO A 2 -11.91 -1.49 42.82
CA PRO A 2 -11.20 -0.91 41.67
C PRO A 2 -12.10 -0.16 40.64
N PHE A 3 -11.44 0.73 39.86
CA PHE A 3 -11.50 0.99 38.40
C PHE A 3 -12.86 0.99 37.65
N ARG A 4 -13.16 1.89 36.68
CA ARG A 4 -12.44 2.24 35.44
C ARG A 4 -12.92 3.61 34.89
N ALA A 5 -11.97 4.49 34.55
CA ALA A 5 -11.56 4.85 33.19
C ALA A 5 -12.41 5.95 32.52
N ASN A 6 -11.88 7.17 32.55
CA ASN A 6 -12.27 8.24 31.65
C ASN A 6 -10.98 8.99 31.28
N PHE A 7 -10.46 8.76 30.07
CA PHE A 7 -9.52 9.67 29.40
C PHE A 7 -9.49 9.34 27.90
N LEU A 8 -10.44 9.93 27.18
CA LEU A 8 -10.34 10.26 25.76
C LEU A 8 -9.56 11.56 25.68
N LEU A 9 -8.29 11.51 25.24
CA LEU A 9 -7.55 12.68 24.76
C LEU A 9 -6.63 12.26 23.61
N LEU A 10 -6.95 12.83 22.44
CA LEU A 10 -6.09 13.19 21.30
C LEU A 10 -4.67 12.59 21.28
N TRP A 11 -4.42 11.70 20.31
CA TRP A 11 -3.08 11.45 19.76
C TRP A 11 -3.01 11.96 18.32
N ALA A 12 -3.07 13.28 18.20
CA ALA A 12 -2.71 14.02 17.00
C ALA A 12 -1.45 14.85 17.30
N ALA A 13 -0.54 14.91 16.33
CA ALA A 13 0.67 15.75 16.29
C ALA A 13 1.81 15.40 17.26
N ILE A 14 2.79 14.62 16.77
CA ILE A 14 4.19 14.82 17.14
C ILE A 14 4.96 15.14 15.84
N VAL A 15 4.77 16.37 15.37
CA VAL A 15 5.72 17.10 14.52
C VAL A 15 5.71 18.52 15.04
N TRP A 16 6.84 19.00 15.54
CA TRP A 16 6.99 20.39 15.97
C TRP A 16 7.37 21.28 14.79
N PRO A 17 6.89 22.54 14.75
CA PRO A 17 7.27 23.49 13.73
C PRO A 17 8.65 24.05 14.07
N GLY A 18 9.68 23.54 13.41
CA GLY A 18 11.03 24.11 13.37
C GLY A 18 11.45 24.20 11.92
N GLU A 19 12.09 25.31 11.54
CA GLU A 19 12.46 25.71 10.17
C GLU A 19 12.95 24.53 9.30
N PHE A 20 12.08 24.05 8.41
CA PHE A 20 12.46 23.13 7.34
C PHE A 20 13.21 23.93 6.28
N VAL A 21 14.54 23.80 6.25
CA VAL A 21 15.33 24.16 5.08
C VAL A 21 14.98 23.14 3.99
N LEU A 22 14.43 23.61 2.87
CA LEU A 22 14.15 22.81 1.67
C LEU A 22 15.42 22.01 1.26
N SER A 23 15.42 20.69 1.47
CA SER A 23 15.78 19.79 0.36
C SER A 23 14.49 19.58 -0.43
N GLU A 24 14.46 19.76 -1.74
CA GLU A 24 14.76 18.66 -2.67
C GLU A 24 14.20 17.30 -2.17
N THR A 25 12.97 17.22 -1.66
CA THR A 25 12.16 16.01 -1.34
C THR A 25 12.74 14.89 -0.44
N GLY A 26 14.05 14.78 -0.23
CA GLY A 26 14.69 13.64 0.45
C GLY A 26 14.68 12.33 -0.36
N LEU A 27 14.18 12.36 -1.60
CA LEU A 27 14.12 11.21 -2.49
C LEU A 27 15.45 11.01 -3.24
N PRO A 28 15.76 9.76 -3.61
CA PRO A 28 16.86 9.51 -4.52
C PRO A 28 16.70 10.20 -5.87
N VAL A 29 17.84 10.58 -6.44
CA VAL A 29 17.94 11.33 -7.68
C VAL A 29 18.06 10.37 -8.83
N LYS A 30 17.17 10.47 -9.82
CA LYS A 30 17.29 9.73 -11.07
C LYS A 30 18.27 10.44 -12.00
N SER A 31 19.20 9.69 -12.59
CA SER A 31 20.10 10.22 -13.61
C SER A 31 19.35 10.66 -14.87
N LYS A 32 20.02 11.49 -15.69
CA LYS A 32 19.63 11.84 -17.05
C LYS A 32 20.64 11.25 -18.03
N GLY A 33 20.20 10.90 -19.23
CA GLY A 33 21.05 10.34 -20.29
C GLY A 33 20.57 8.97 -20.75
N GLU A 34 21.45 8.24 -21.42
CA GLU A 34 21.19 6.89 -21.95
C GLU A 34 21.35 5.79 -20.90
N ILE A 35 22.12 6.06 -19.83
CA ILE A 35 22.21 5.18 -18.66
C ILE A 35 21.37 5.78 -17.53
N GLU A 36 20.21 5.16 -17.29
CA GLU A 36 19.33 5.44 -16.16
C GLU A 36 19.80 4.70 -14.89
N PHE A 37 20.14 5.45 -13.85
CA PHE A 37 20.43 4.94 -12.52
C PHE A 37 19.86 5.88 -11.46
N TYR A 38 19.74 5.37 -10.23
CA TYR A 38 19.39 6.18 -9.07
C TYR A 38 20.62 6.46 -8.22
N PHE A 39 20.63 7.62 -7.59
CA PHE A 39 21.66 8.13 -6.68
C PHE A 39 21.02 8.52 -5.35
N ASP A 40 21.58 8.06 -4.24
CA ASP A 40 21.15 8.38 -2.88
C ASP A 40 22.36 8.54 -1.96
N SER A 41 22.17 9.09 -0.76
CA SER A 41 23.28 9.32 0.17
C SER A 41 22.82 9.31 1.63
N ALA A 42 23.76 9.05 2.55
CA ALA A 42 23.51 9.12 4.00
C ALA A 42 24.74 9.63 4.77
N SER A 43 24.50 10.52 5.73
CA SER A 43 25.52 11.03 6.67
C SER A 43 25.65 10.16 7.92
N PHE A 44 26.88 9.84 8.28
CA PHE A 44 27.28 9.14 9.51
C PHE A 44 28.37 9.92 10.25
N ARG A 45 28.60 9.60 11.52
CA ARG A 45 29.60 10.33 12.33
C ARG A 45 31.00 9.88 11.94
N ALA A 46 31.88 10.83 11.62
CA ALA A 46 33.32 10.60 11.53
C ALA A 46 34.04 11.24 12.73
N ALA A 47 35.34 11.00 12.83
CA ALA A 47 36.16 11.58 13.90
C ALA A 47 36.27 13.11 13.77
N GLN A 48 36.57 13.78 14.89
CA GLN A 48 36.91 15.21 14.93
C GLN A 48 35.80 16.13 14.37
N GLY A 49 34.53 15.78 14.59
CA GLY A 49 33.37 16.56 14.13
C GLY A 49 33.16 16.55 12.61
N GLN A 50 33.87 15.71 11.87
CA GLN A 50 33.62 15.47 10.45
C GLN A 50 32.42 14.54 10.25
N VAL A 51 31.91 14.52 9.02
CA VAL A 51 30.82 13.66 8.56
C VAL A 51 31.40 12.62 7.61
N LEU A 52 31.13 11.34 7.87
CA LEU A 52 31.32 10.29 6.87
C LEU A 52 30.08 10.30 5.99
N GLN A 53 30.22 10.80 4.77
CA GLN A 53 29.16 10.84 3.78
C GLN A 53 29.30 9.62 2.87
N GLU A 54 28.30 8.74 2.91
CA GLU A 54 28.19 7.62 1.98
C GLU A 54 27.29 8.00 0.81
N PHE A 55 27.65 7.53 -0.38
CA PHE A 55 26.90 7.70 -1.62
C PHE A 55 26.61 6.34 -2.23
N TYR A 56 25.39 6.17 -2.71
CA TYR A 56 24.87 4.91 -3.24
C TYR A 56 24.34 5.12 -4.65
N TYR A 57 24.65 4.19 -5.55
CA TYR A 57 24.08 4.19 -6.88
C TYR A 57 23.93 2.77 -7.39
N GLN A 58 22.99 2.56 -8.30
CA GLN A 58 22.67 1.23 -8.81
C GLN A 58 22.48 1.25 -10.32
N ILE A 59 23.27 0.44 -11.03
CA ILE A 59 23.29 0.40 -12.50
C ILE A 59 22.68 -0.92 -12.97
N PRO A 60 21.56 -0.91 -13.71
CA PRO A 60 21.02 -2.11 -14.34
C PRO A 60 21.99 -2.66 -15.40
N PHE A 61 22.22 -3.96 -15.37
CA PHE A 61 23.17 -4.63 -16.24
C PHE A 61 22.77 -4.54 -17.71
N GLU A 62 21.48 -4.52 -18.04
CA GLU A 62 21.02 -4.46 -19.43
C GLU A 62 21.33 -3.12 -20.13
N GLN A 63 21.76 -2.12 -19.37
CA GLN A 63 22.14 -0.82 -19.92
C GLN A 63 23.62 -0.76 -20.32
N LEU A 64 24.41 -1.73 -19.89
CA LEU A 64 25.83 -1.86 -20.22
C LEU A 64 26.03 -2.80 -21.42
N GLU A 65 27.07 -2.55 -22.21
CA GLU A 65 27.39 -3.40 -23.36
C GLU A 65 28.32 -4.53 -22.93
N PHE A 66 27.72 -5.69 -22.68
CA PHE A 66 28.44 -6.94 -22.46
C PHE A 66 28.90 -7.54 -23.79
N ARG A 67 30.22 -7.80 -23.92
CA ARG A 67 30.85 -8.43 -25.08
C ARG A 67 31.33 -9.83 -24.73
N PRO A 68 31.33 -10.79 -25.68
CA PRO A 68 31.88 -12.12 -25.44
C PRO A 68 33.37 -12.06 -25.06
N ALA A 69 33.74 -12.72 -23.96
CA ALA A 69 35.12 -12.81 -23.48
C ALA A 69 35.39 -14.17 -22.83
N GLY A 70 36.32 -14.94 -23.41
CA GLY A 70 36.59 -16.32 -23.00
C GLY A 70 35.34 -17.20 -23.10
N ALA A 71 34.95 -17.82 -21.98
CA ALA A 71 33.75 -18.65 -21.88
C ALA A 71 32.48 -17.89 -21.45
N GLY A 72 32.57 -16.58 -21.23
CA GLY A 72 31.45 -15.77 -20.74
C GLY A 72 31.39 -14.41 -21.44
N PHE A 73 30.96 -13.40 -20.69
CA PHE A 73 30.79 -12.03 -21.15
C PHE A 73 31.45 -11.06 -20.18
N GLU A 74 31.99 -9.98 -20.73
CA GLU A 74 32.57 -8.88 -19.95
C GLU A 74 31.95 -7.55 -20.34
N ALA A 75 31.84 -6.65 -19.37
CA ALA A 75 31.51 -5.25 -19.58
C ALA A 75 32.44 -4.41 -18.71
N GLU A 76 32.54 -3.13 -19.04
CA GLU A 76 33.32 -2.19 -18.24
C GLU A 76 32.59 -0.85 -18.25
N PHE A 77 32.53 -0.20 -17.09
CA PHE A 77 32.00 1.15 -16.98
C PHE A 77 32.91 2.00 -16.12
N LYS A 78 32.83 3.32 -16.32
CA LYS A 78 33.50 4.32 -15.51
C LYS A 78 32.51 5.04 -14.63
N THR A 79 32.93 5.36 -13.42
CA THR A 79 32.22 6.28 -12.53
C THR A 79 33.07 7.53 -12.34
N GLY A 80 32.54 8.68 -12.73
CA GLY A 80 33.15 9.99 -12.50
C GLY A 80 32.41 10.75 -11.41
N VAL A 81 33.14 11.35 -10.47
CA VAL A 81 32.59 12.16 -9.38
C VAL A 81 33.21 13.54 -9.40
N THR A 82 32.38 14.58 -9.39
CA THR A 82 32.81 15.95 -9.09
C THR A 82 32.04 16.46 -7.87
N LEU A 83 32.76 16.94 -6.87
CA LEU A 83 32.19 17.57 -5.67
C LEU A 83 32.59 19.03 -5.63
N SER A 84 31.62 19.92 -5.40
CA SER A 84 31.84 21.33 -5.18
C SER A 84 31.20 21.81 -3.88
N ASP A 85 31.78 22.84 -3.26
CA ASP A 85 31.16 23.51 -2.13
C ASP A 85 30.00 24.43 -2.57
N SER A 86 29.36 25.09 -1.60
CA SER A 86 28.27 26.03 -1.87
C SER A 86 28.68 27.31 -2.61
N ALA A 87 29.98 27.61 -2.69
CA ALA A 87 30.51 28.73 -3.48
C ALA A 87 30.85 28.31 -4.93
N GLY A 88 30.69 27.02 -5.26
CA GLY A 88 31.03 26.46 -6.56
C GLY A 88 32.51 26.11 -6.72
N GLN A 89 33.31 26.17 -5.65
CA GLN A 89 34.68 25.69 -5.68
C GLN A 89 34.68 24.17 -5.78
N VAL A 90 35.34 23.63 -6.80
CA VAL A 90 35.53 22.18 -6.94
C VAL A 90 36.51 21.71 -5.86
N LEU A 91 36.05 20.83 -4.99
CA LEU A 91 36.83 20.25 -3.90
C LEU A 91 37.43 18.89 -4.28
N LEU A 92 36.72 18.12 -5.10
CA LEU A 92 37.13 16.80 -5.55
C LEU A 92 36.71 16.61 -7.01
N ARG A 93 37.60 16.00 -7.78
CA ARG A 93 37.27 15.36 -9.05
C ARG A 93 38.00 14.03 -9.10
N ASP A 94 37.26 12.96 -9.27
CA ASP A 94 37.79 11.60 -9.35
C ASP A 94 37.07 10.80 -10.42
N GLU A 95 37.74 9.79 -10.96
CA GLU A 95 37.18 8.85 -11.94
C GLU A 95 37.83 7.49 -11.76
N TRP A 96 37.01 6.44 -11.72
CA TRP A 96 37.50 5.07 -11.68
C TRP A 96 36.72 4.15 -12.61
N THR A 97 37.38 3.08 -13.03
CA THR A 97 36.85 2.08 -13.94
C THR A 97 36.52 0.79 -13.18
N GLN A 98 35.40 0.16 -13.51
CA GLN A 98 34.96 -1.10 -12.89
C GLN A 98 34.68 -2.15 -13.97
N PRO A 99 35.48 -3.24 -14.02
CA PRO A 99 35.18 -4.38 -14.88
C PRO A 99 34.04 -5.22 -14.30
N LEU A 100 33.26 -5.84 -15.17
CA LEU A 100 32.17 -6.74 -14.85
C LEU A 100 32.29 -8.01 -15.69
N ALA A 101 31.91 -9.13 -15.08
CA ALA A 101 31.84 -10.42 -15.74
C ALA A 101 30.48 -11.07 -15.50
N ALA A 102 29.98 -11.77 -16.50
CA ALA A 102 28.81 -12.64 -16.43
C ALA A 102 29.16 -13.97 -17.11
N ALA A 103 28.83 -15.10 -16.47
CA ALA A 103 29.16 -16.40 -17.05
C ALA A 103 28.26 -16.73 -18.24
N GLN A 104 26.99 -16.30 -18.18
CA GLN A 104 25.97 -16.55 -19.19
C GLN A 104 25.09 -15.31 -19.38
N ARG A 105 24.40 -15.20 -20.51
CA ARG A 105 23.64 -14.01 -20.87
C ARG A 105 22.42 -13.80 -19.97
N GLU A 106 21.88 -14.88 -19.44
CA GLU A 106 20.75 -14.92 -18.52
C GLU A 106 21.07 -14.24 -17.18
N GLU A 107 22.35 -14.17 -16.77
CA GLU A 107 22.79 -13.45 -15.57
C GLU A 107 22.79 -11.93 -15.73
N ILE A 108 22.61 -11.43 -16.95
CA ILE A 108 22.56 -9.99 -17.26
C ILE A 108 21.13 -9.47 -17.06
N ALA A 109 20.14 -10.24 -17.52
CA ALA A 109 18.73 -9.86 -17.45
C ALA A 109 18.22 -9.81 -16.00
N GLY A 110 17.53 -8.73 -15.66
CA GLY A 110 16.96 -8.43 -14.35
C GLY A 110 18.00 -8.08 -13.27
N ARG A 111 19.29 -8.07 -13.59
CA ARG A 111 20.34 -7.81 -12.59
C ARG A 111 20.72 -6.33 -12.56
N SER A 112 21.08 -5.88 -11.37
CA SER A 112 21.62 -4.55 -11.15
C SER A 112 22.84 -4.61 -10.26
N LEU A 113 23.74 -3.66 -10.45
CA LEU A 113 24.94 -3.51 -9.66
C LEU A 113 24.78 -2.39 -8.64
N PRO A 114 24.53 -2.72 -7.36
CA PRO A 114 24.70 -1.73 -6.31
C PRO A 114 26.18 -1.32 -6.23
N ASN A 115 26.43 -0.04 -6.00
CA ASN A 115 27.74 0.52 -5.75
C ASN A 115 27.67 1.54 -4.61
N GLN A 116 28.83 1.78 -4.01
CA GLN A 116 29.02 2.70 -2.90
C GLN A 116 30.42 3.30 -2.97
N PHE A 117 30.53 4.57 -2.59
CA PHE A 117 31.79 5.23 -2.22
C PHE A 117 31.53 6.19 -1.05
N GLU A 118 32.61 6.63 -0.39
CA GLU A 118 32.54 7.39 0.86
C GLU A 118 33.47 8.59 0.81
N LEU A 119 33.04 9.70 1.39
CA LEU A 119 33.85 10.91 1.57
C LEU A 119 33.79 11.36 3.02
N THR A 120 34.91 11.81 3.57
CA THR A 120 34.90 12.51 4.87
C THR A 120 34.85 14.02 4.61
N LEU A 121 33.77 14.65 5.05
CA LEU A 121 33.46 16.05 4.75
C LEU A 121 33.25 16.84 6.05
N SER A 122 33.58 18.13 6.00
CA SER A 122 33.11 19.04 7.04
C SER A 122 31.60 19.24 6.92
N PRO A 123 30.87 19.48 8.03
CA PRO A 123 29.43 19.72 7.94
C PRO A 123 29.13 20.93 7.05
N GLY A 124 28.23 20.76 6.09
CA GLY A 124 28.00 21.79 5.08
C GLY A 124 27.06 21.36 3.96
N ARG A 125 26.81 22.30 3.03
CA ARG A 125 26.05 22.04 1.81
C ARG A 125 27.03 21.91 0.64
N TYR A 126 26.85 20.88 -0.17
CA TYR A 126 27.71 20.53 -1.28
C TYR A 126 26.88 20.20 -2.51
N PHE A 127 27.47 20.40 -3.68
CA PHE A 127 26.92 19.95 -4.95
C PHE A 127 27.74 18.76 -5.44
N ILE A 128 27.07 17.70 -5.89
CA ILE A 128 27.71 16.53 -6.47
C ILE A 128 27.19 16.29 -7.89
N SER A 129 28.09 15.94 -8.78
CA SER A 129 27.80 15.40 -10.11
C SER A 129 28.41 14.00 -10.20
N LEU A 130 27.56 12.99 -10.35
CA LEU A 130 27.93 11.58 -10.49
C LEU A 130 27.61 11.15 -11.92
N ALA A 131 28.64 10.78 -12.68
CA ALA A 131 28.53 10.30 -14.05
C ALA A 131 28.86 8.82 -14.12
N VAL A 132 28.06 8.07 -14.88
CA VAL A 132 28.34 6.67 -15.24
C VAL A 132 28.44 6.59 -16.76
N SER A 133 29.50 6.00 -17.27
CA SER A 133 29.66 5.77 -18.71
C SER A 133 30.08 4.34 -19.01
N ASP A 134 29.40 3.68 -19.94
CA ASP A 134 29.79 2.36 -20.44
C ASP A 134 31.01 2.50 -21.39
N SER A 135 32.10 1.78 -21.09
CA SER A 135 33.37 1.90 -21.81
C SER A 135 33.30 1.39 -23.26
N HIS A 136 32.31 0.54 -23.57
CA HIS A 136 32.20 -0.13 -24.86
C HIS A 136 31.31 0.61 -25.85
N SER A 137 30.11 1.00 -25.42
CA SER A 137 29.10 1.70 -26.22
C SER A 137 29.25 3.21 -26.18
N GLY A 138 29.92 3.74 -25.15
CA GLY A 138 30.03 5.18 -24.90
C GLY A 138 28.76 5.82 -24.32
N LYS A 139 27.70 5.03 -24.06
CA LYS A 139 26.48 5.53 -23.39
C LYS A 139 26.81 6.14 -22.04
N GLN A 140 26.11 7.21 -21.68
CA GLN A 140 26.35 7.93 -20.43
C GLN A 140 25.06 8.27 -19.69
N GLY A 141 25.17 8.38 -18.38
CA GLY A 141 24.16 8.92 -17.50
C GLY A 141 24.79 9.81 -16.43
N ILE A 142 24.10 10.89 -16.05
CA ILE A 142 24.58 11.83 -15.03
C ILE A 142 23.47 12.12 -14.02
N ALA A 143 23.77 11.97 -12.74
CA ALA A 143 22.92 12.40 -11.63
C ALA A 143 23.59 13.56 -10.89
N GLU A 144 22.85 14.64 -10.67
CA GLU A 144 23.38 15.85 -10.04
C GLU A 144 22.43 16.33 -8.95
N SER A 145 22.97 16.74 -7.80
CA SER A 145 22.13 17.20 -6.69
C SER A 145 22.91 18.01 -5.67
N TRP A 146 22.19 18.88 -4.99
CA TRP A 146 22.65 19.45 -3.73
C TRP A 146 22.36 18.48 -2.59
N PHE A 147 23.35 18.22 -1.76
CA PHE A 147 23.16 17.48 -0.52
C PHE A 147 23.77 18.22 0.67
N ARG A 148 23.40 17.80 1.87
CA ARG A 148 23.95 18.33 3.12
C ARG A 148 24.70 17.23 3.83
N ALA A 149 26.01 17.41 4.01
CA ALA A 149 26.78 16.63 4.96
C ALA A 149 26.33 17.04 6.36
N ARG A 150 25.43 16.26 6.97
CA ARG A 150 24.72 16.67 8.18
C ARG A 150 25.60 16.49 9.40
N ALA A 151 25.80 17.58 10.15
CA ALA A 151 26.46 17.50 11.46
C ALA A 151 25.68 16.56 12.39
N ILE A 152 26.39 15.63 13.01
CA ILE A 152 25.85 14.76 14.06
C ILE A 152 26.42 15.26 15.39
N PRO A 153 25.59 15.83 16.29
CA PRO A 153 26.07 16.43 17.53
C PRO A 153 26.92 15.48 18.36
N GLU A 154 28.00 15.95 18.98
CA GLU A 154 28.84 15.16 19.90
C GLU A 154 28.18 14.94 21.28
N ASN A 155 27.17 15.74 21.60
CA ASN A 155 26.44 15.68 22.86
C ASN A 155 24.94 15.58 22.61
N GLY A 156 24.23 14.95 23.56
CA GLY A 156 22.80 14.68 23.46
C GLY A 156 22.48 13.57 22.48
N LEU A 157 21.36 12.87 22.68
CA LEU A 157 20.95 11.76 21.81
C LEU A 157 20.91 12.21 20.34
N ALA A 158 21.57 11.47 19.45
CA ALA A 158 21.70 11.83 18.04
C ALA A 158 21.59 10.60 17.12
N LEU A 159 21.21 10.82 15.86
CA LEU A 159 21.05 9.77 14.85
C LEU A 159 21.87 10.08 13.60
N SER A 160 22.40 9.03 12.96
CA SER A 160 22.82 9.10 11.54
C SER A 160 21.61 9.30 10.63
N ASP A 161 21.86 9.51 9.35
CA ASP A 161 20.79 9.37 8.36
C ASP A 161 20.35 7.91 8.26
N LEU A 162 19.18 7.70 7.65
CA LEU A 162 18.69 6.37 7.34
C LEU A 162 19.26 5.92 5.99
N GLN A 163 19.82 4.72 5.96
CA GLN A 163 20.20 4.05 4.71
C GLN A 163 19.15 2.99 4.35
N ALA A 164 18.34 3.31 3.35
CA ALA A 164 18.54 2.75 2.02
C ALA A 164 19.05 1.31 1.79
N ALA A 165 18.54 0.17 2.31
CA ALA A 165 19.13 -1.16 2.00
C ALA A 165 18.21 -2.18 1.28
N SER A 166 18.80 -2.91 0.31
CA SER A 166 18.17 -4.03 -0.41
C SER A 166 18.35 -5.35 0.33
N SER A 167 19.45 -5.49 1.07
CA SER A 167 19.68 -6.58 2.00
C SER A 167 20.60 -6.14 3.13
N ILE A 168 20.41 -6.72 4.31
CA ILE A 168 21.30 -6.58 5.46
C ILE A 168 21.56 -7.98 6.02
N ALA A 169 22.83 -8.34 6.16
CA ALA A 169 23.25 -9.61 6.74
C ALA A 169 24.49 -9.41 7.62
N VAL A 170 24.83 -10.40 8.45
CA VAL A 170 26.15 -10.44 9.10
C VAL A 170 27.21 -10.53 8.00
N ASP A 171 28.24 -9.69 8.08
CA ASP A 171 29.31 -9.74 7.07
C ASP A 171 30.31 -10.85 7.37
N THR A 172 30.58 -11.65 6.35
CA THR A 172 31.62 -12.69 6.33
C THR A 172 32.63 -12.48 5.20
N SER A 173 32.47 -11.39 4.42
CA SER A 173 33.09 -11.21 3.11
C SER A 173 33.99 -10.00 2.97
N GLN A 174 34.00 -9.06 3.93
CA GLN A 174 34.77 -7.81 3.91
C GLN A 174 34.78 -7.14 2.53
N SER A 175 33.63 -6.60 2.16
CA SER A 175 33.40 -5.83 0.94
C SER A 175 33.24 -4.32 1.21
N LYS A 176 33.12 -3.50 0.16
CA LYS A 176 32.75 -2.08 0.28
C LYS A 176 31.37 -1.79 0.90
N PHE A 177 30.57 -2.83 1.12
CA PHE A 177 29.27 -2.74 1.79
C PHE A 177 29.34 -3.12 3.28
N SER A 178 30.55 -3.29 3.81
CA SER A 178 30.75 -3.81 5.17
C SER A 178 30.85 -2.66 6.14
N LYS A 179 29.95 -2.64 7.11
CA LYS A 179 29.90 -1.60 8.13
C LYS A 179 29.40 -2.15 9.45
N ASN A 180 30.13 -1.87 10.53
CA ASN A 180 29.79 -2.30 11.89
C ASN A 180 29.47 -3.81 12.01
N GLY A 181 30.22 -4.66 11.30
CA GLY A 181 30.03 -6.13 11.29
C GLY A 181 28.87 -6.64 10.44
N LEU A 182 28.19 -5.74 9.72
CA LEU A 182 27.09 -6.05 8.80
C LEU A 182 27.50 -5.79 7.36
N LYS A 183 26.94 -6.58 6.44
CA LYS A 183 26.95 -6.31 5.02
C LYS A 183 25.63 -5.62 4.68
N VAL A 184 25.70 -4.33 4.38
CA VAL A 184 24.56 -3.47 4.11
C VAL A 184 24.58 -3.12 2.62
N VAL A 185 23.84 -3.88 1.82
CA VAL A 185 23.79 -3.64 0.38
C VAL A 185 22.77 -2.53 0.12
N PRO A 186 23.15 -1.41 -0.51
CA PRO A 186 22.24 -0.28 -0.66
C PRO A 186 21.08 -0.60 -1.61
N HIS A 187 20.03 0.19 -1.51
CA HIS A 187 18.92 0.27 -2.44
C HIS A 187 18.77 1.72 -2.90
N ALA A 188 19.58 2.09 -3.89
CA ALA A 188 19.77 3.49 -4.27
C ALA A 188 18.50 4.17 -4.81
N SER A 189 17.51 3.44 -5.31
CA SER A 189 16.23 4.02 -5.76
C SER A 189 15.27 4.36 -4.62
N ALA A 190 15.47 3.75 -3.44
CA ALA A 190 14.51 3.74 -2.34
C ALA A 190 13.06 3.57 -2.85
N GLU A 191 12.84 2.67 -3.81
CA GLU A 191 11.53 2.42 -4.43
C GLU A 191 11.02 1.03 -4.02
N PHE A 192 9.83 0.96 -3.42
CA PHE A 192 9.09 -0.28 -3.27
C PHE A 192 8.37 -0.61 -4.56
N SER A 193 8.43 -1.87 -4.96
CA SER A 193 7.66 -2.38 -6.09
C SER A 193 6.99 -3.70 -5.69
N PRO A 194 6.00 -4.18 -6.46
CA PRO A 194 5.37 -5.47 -6.18
C PRO A 194 6.35 -6.65 -6.28
N SER A 195 7.39 -6.52 -7.10
CA SER A 195 8.48 -7.51 -7.20
C SER A 195 9.51 -7.39 -6.08
N GLN A 196 9.54 -6.28 -5.34
CA GLN A 196 10.41 -6.04 -4.20
C GLN A 196 9.62 -5.37 -3.05
N PRO A 197 8.72 -6.11 -2.37
CA PRO A 197 7.80 -5.55 -1.38
C PRO A 197 8.46 -5.29 -0.02
N LEU A 198 9.68 -5.78 0.19
CA LEU A 198 10.46 -5.67 1.41
C LEU A 198 11.69 -4.80 1.17
N PHE A 199 11.91 -3.87 2.09
CA PHE A 199 13.08 -2.99 2.13
C PHE A 199 13.68 -3.01 3.52
N TYR A 200 15.01 -2.90 3.58
CA TYR A 200 15.76 -2.89 4.82
C TYR A 200 16.31 -1.51 5.18
N PHE A 201 16.26 -1.28 6.48
CA PHE A 201 16.77 -0.19 7.25
C PHE A 201 18.17 -0.24 7.84
N TYR A 202 19.02 0.76 7.68
CA TYR A 202 20.19 0.91 8.55
C TYR A 202 20.29 2.33 9.12
N PHE A 203 20.58 2.45 10.42
CA PHE A 203 20.99 3.70 11.05
C PHE A 203 21.77 3.48 12.35
N GLU A 204 22.46 4.52 12.79
CA GLU A 204 23.24 4.54 14.03
C GLU A 204 22.63 5.53 15.02
N ILE A 205 22.59 5.11 16.29
CA ILE A 205 22.25 5.93 17.44
C ILE A 205 23.54 6.28 18.16
N TYR A 206 23.72 7.55 18.50
CA TYR A 206 24.92 8.04 19.16
C TYR A 206 24.61 8.76 20.47
N ASN A 207 25.67 8.93 21.26
CA ASN A 207 25.68 9.60 22.56
C ASN A 207 24.72 8.95 23.56
N LEU A 208 24.57 7.62 23.47
CA LEU A 208 23.86 6.83 24.46
C LEU A 208 24.66 6.75 25.74
N ALA A 209 23.99 6.77 26.89
CA ALA A 209 24.62 6.41 28.15
C ALA A 209 24.76 4.88 28.22
N PRO A 210 25.98 4.33 28.40
CA PRO A 210 26.16 2.89 28.52
C PRO A 210 25.28 2.29 29.62
N ALA A 211 24.69 1.14 29.35
CA ALA A 211 23.73 0.44 30.20
C ALA A 211 22.42 1.19 30.50
N ASP A 212 22.14 2.34 29.89
CA ASP A 212 20.78 2.91 29.91
C ASP A 212 19.88 2.27 28.84
N SER A 213 18.58 2.24 29.14
CA SER A 213 17.57 1.79 28.19
C SER A 213 17.18 2.92 27.23
N TYR A 214 16.93 2.56 25.97
CA TYR A 214 16.33 3.45 24.99
C TYR A 214 15.20 2.75 24.26
N GLU A 215 14.34 3.56 23.66
CA GLU A 215 13.16 3.15 22.91
C GLU A 215 13.25 3.66 21.48
N VAL A 216 12.98 2.81 20.50
CA VAL A 216 12.90 3.19 19.09
C VAL A 216 11.48 3.00 18.59
N HIS A 217 10.90 4.07 18.06
CA HIS A 217 9.61 4.08 17.40
C HIS A 217 9.79 4.20 15.89
N TYR A 218 8.99 3.46 15.13
CA TYR A 218 9.02 3.49 13.67
C TYR A 218 7.61 3.79 13.14
N SER A 219 7.52 4.76 12.23
CA SER A 219 6.27 5.09 11.55
C SER A 219 6.52 5.36 10.08
N MET A 220 5.67 4.81 9.22
CA MET A 220 5.53 5.24 7.84
C MET A 220 4.46 6.32 7.75
N LYS A 221 4.80 7.43 7.09
CA LYS A 221 3.91 8.56 6.88
C LYS A 221 3.74 8.84 5.39
N ASN A 222 2.59 9.40 4.99
CA ASN A 222 2.44 9.96 3.65
C ASN A 222 3.02 11.38 3.58
N ALA A 223 2.96 12.00 2.40
CA ALA A 223 3.40 13.37 2.16
C ALA A 223 2.62 14.44 2.95
N HIS A 224 1.47 14.11 3.55
CA HIS A 224 0.71 15.00 4.43
C HIS A 224 1.04 14.79 5.92
N GLY A 225 1.98 13.88 6.23
CA GLY A 225 2.37 13.55 7.59
C GLY A 225 1.43 12.58 8.31
N GLU A 226 0.41 12.07 7.62
CA GLU A 226 -0.51 11.08 8.17
C GLU A 226 0.19 9.73 8.28
N VAL A 227 0.00 9.05 9.41
CA VAL A 227 0.64 7.76 9.67
C VAL A 227 -0.08 6.66 8.87
N LEU A 228 0.61 6.12 7.88
CA LEU A 228 0.15 4.98 7.07
C LEU A 228 0.29 3.66 7.84
N ARG A 229 1.36 3.52 8.62
CA ARG A 229 1.63 2.34 9.45
C ARG A 229 2.59 2.68 10.57
N SER A 230 2.39 2.10 11.75
CA SER A 230 3.39 2.08 12.82
C SER A 230 3.89 0.66 13.04
N LEU A 231 5.16 0.50 13.41
CA LEU A 231 5.69 -0.78 13.88
C LEU A 231 5.75 -0.77 15.41
N PRO A 232 5.73 -1.96 16.06
CA PRO A 232 5.96 -2.05 17.49
C PRO A 232 7.27 -1.35 17.88
N ALA A 233 7.21 -0.56 18.95
CA ALA A 233 8.39 0.09 19.48
C ALA A 233 9.40 -0.96 19.99
N LYS A 234 10.69 -0.72 19.74
CA LYS A 234 11.78 -1.56 20.21
C LYS A 234 12.34 -0.99 21.51
N MET A 235 12.33 -1.80 22.56
CA MET A 235 13.10 -1.56 23.79
C MET A 235 14.48 -2.18 23.66
N ALA A 236 15.53 -1.43 23.97
CA ALA A 236 16.89 -1.95 24.02
C ALA A 236 17.70 -1.29 25.13
N ARG A 237 18.85 -1.89 25.46
CA ARG A 237 19.81 -1.38 26.44
C ARG A 237 21.14 -1.15 25.75
N ALA A 238 21.66 0.07 25.87
CA ALA A 238 22.90 0.46 25.22
C ALA A 238 24.08 -0.34 25.77
N GLN A 239 24.86 -0.98 24.89
CA GLN A 239 26.10 -1.68 25.25
C GLN A 239 27.32 -0.74 25.23
N ALA A 240 27.23 0.33 24.45
CA ALA A 240 28.26 1.36 24.30
C ALA A 240 27.62 2.74 24.13
N SER A 241 28.43 3.77 23.86
CA SER A 241 27.96 5.12 23.57
C SER A 241 27.30 5.27 22.19
N SER A 242 27.41 4.25 21.35
CA SER A 242 26.68 4.12 20.09
C SER A 242 26.00 2.76 20.00
N SER A 243 24.94 2.68 19.19
CA SER A 243 24.23 1.45 18.87
C SER A 243 23.84 1.45 17.40
N VAL A 244 23.89 0.28 16.77
CA VAL A 244 23.47 0.07 15.39
C VAL A 244 22.07 -0.51 15.42
N GLU A 245 21.18 0.05 14.60
CA GLU A 245 19.82 -0.40 14.48
C GLU A 245 19.47 -0.71 13.03
N VAL A 246 18.85 -1.87 12.84
CA VAL A 246 18.39 -2.34 11.54
C VAL A 246 16.96 -2.84 11.64
N GLY A 247 16.24 -2.78 10.53
CA GLY A 247 14.85 -3.23 10.47
C GLY A 247 14.41 -3.51 9.05
N GLY A 248 13.21 -4.04 8.89
CA GLY A 248 12.60 -4.29 7.59
C GLY A 248 11.17 -3.78 7.58
N ILE A 249 10.75 -3.22 6.46
CA ILE A 249 9.38 -2.77 6.25
C ILE A 249 8.81 -3.44 5.01
N HIS A 250 7.64 -4.04 5.18
CA HIS A 250 6.85 -4.56 4.09
C HIS A 250 5.83 -3.52 3.64
N ALA A 251 5.96 -3.03 2.41
CA ALA A 251 5.07 -2.01 1.85
C ALA A 251 3.98 -2.59 0.94
N ALA A 252 3.83 -3.92 0.86
CA ALA A 252 2.68 -4.49 0.15
C ALA A 252 1.38 -3.95 0.75
N ASN A 253 0.44 -3.64 -0.14
CA ASN A 253 -0.88 -3.07 0.16
C ASN A 253 -0.87 -1.60 0.60
N LEU A 254 0.24 -0.90 0.43
CA LEU A 254 0.27 0.57 0.54
C LEU A 254 0.03 1.22 -0.84
N PRO A 255 -0.59 2.41 -0.89
CA PRO A 255 -0.82 3.13 -2.15
C PRO A 255 0.51 3.57 -2.78
N ASP A 256 0.60 3.63 -4.13
CA ASP A 256 1.70 4.38 -4.78
C ASP A 256 1.61 5.81 -4.31
N SER A 257 2.74 6.24 -3.79
CA SER A 257 2.87 7.51 -3.12
C SER A 257 4.35 7.74 -2.85
N ILE A 258 4.66 8.98 -2.51
CA ILE A 258 5.87 9.27 -1.77
C ILE A 258 5.51 9.12 -0.29
N ALA A 259 6.25 8.26 0.40
CA ALA A 259 6.09 8.01 1.82
C ALA A 259 7.41 8.25 2.55
N PHE A 260 7.33 8.39 3.87
CA PHE A 260 8.44 8.73 4.75
C PHE A 260 8.57 7.68 5.83
N LEU A 261 9.75 7.10 5.99
CA LEU A 261 10.06 6.29 7.16
C LEU A 261 10.62 7.23 8.22
N ALA A 262 9.82 7.51 9.24
CA ALA A 262 10.23 8.28 10.40
C ALA A 262 10.63 7.35 11.55
N ILE A 263 11.82 7.59 12.09
CA ILE A 263 12.37 6.94 13.27
C ILE A 263 12.49 7.96 14.38
N ALA A 264 11.95 7.65 15.56
CA ALA A 264 12.10 8.45 16.76
C ALA A 264 12.71 7.61 17.87
N VAL A 265 13.82 8.07 18.44
CA VAL A 265 14.49 7.43 19.56
C VAL A 265 14.27 8.26 20.82
N ARG A 266 13.87 7.60 21.90
CA ARG A 266 13.75 8.18 23.23
C ARG A 266 14.73 7.50 24.19
N GLY A 267 15.57 8.30 24.83
CA GLY A 267 16.46 7.84 25.90
C GLY A 267 15.73 7.63 27.22
N ARG A 268 16.47 7.28 28.26
CA ARG A 268 15.91 7.03 29.60
C ARG A 268 15.48 8.32 30.28
N ARG A 269 16.23 9.40 30.09
CA ARG A 269 15.99 10.67 30.80
C ARG A 269 14.98 11.54 30.06
N ALA A 270 14.23 12.34 30.82
CA ALA A 270 13.30 13.30 30.25
C ALA A 270 14.05 14.28 29.32
N GLY A 271 13.59 14.39 28.08
CA GLY A 271 14.18 15.27 27.06
C GLY A 271 15.21 14.60 26.15
N GLU A 272 15.72 13.39 26.47
CA GLU A 272 16.59 12.65 25.56
C GLU A 272 15.77 12.09 24.40
N ARG A 273 15.75 12.82 23.27
CA ARG A 273 14.98 12.46 22.08
C ARG A 273 15.76 12.83 20.83
N ALA A 274 15.68 12.00 19.82
CA ALA A 274 16.18 12.28 18.47
C ALA A 274 15.23 11.67 17.45
N ALA A 275 15.11 12.30 16.28
CA ALA A 275 14.30 11.78 15.20
C ALA A 275 14.97 12.03 13.86
N ILE A 276 14.69 11.15 12.91
CA ILE A 276 15.14 11.23 11.53
C ILE A 276 14.06 10.65 10.63
N GLU A 277 13.98 11.13 9.40
CA GLU A 277 13.08 10.57 8.40
C GLU A 277 13.78 10.40 7.05
N LYS A 278 13.31 9.44 6.26
CA LYS A 278 13.74 9.25 4.87
C LYS A 278 12.55 9.07 3.97
N ALA A 279 12.53 9.84 2.88
CA ALA A 279 11.55 9.68 1.83
C ALA A 279 11.88 8.46 0.96
N PHE A 280 10.84 7.77 0.50
CA PHE A 280 10.92 6.65 -0.42
C PHE A 280 9.69 6.65 -1.33
N ARG A 281 9.77 5.95 -2.45
CA ARG A 281 8.66 5.79 -3.39
C ARG A 281 8.00 4.44 -3.18
N ILE A 282 6.67 4.41 -3.19
CA ILE A 282 5.90 3.17 -3.27
C ILE A 282 5.34 3.06 -4.67
N ARG A 283 5.52 1.91 -5.33
CA ARG A 283 4.83 1.53 -6.56
C ARG A 283 3.92 0.36 -6.24
N ALA A 284 2.62 0.59 -6.16
CA ALA A 284 1.67 -0.51 -6.01
C ALA A 284 1.36 -1.16 -7.35
N SER A 285 1.05 -2.47 -7.34
CA SER A 285 0.55 -3.16 -8.52
C SER A 285 -0.89 -2.69 -8.78
N ALA A 286 -1.28 -2.53 -10.05
CA ALA A 286 -2.64 -2.12 -10.43
C ALA A 286 -3.76 -2.94 -9.75
N ALA A 287 -3.46 -4.19 -9.32
CA ALA A 287 -4.35 -5.03 -8.54
C ALA A 287 -4.41 -4.64 -7.04
N ALA A 288 -3.28 -4.40 -6.38
CA ALA A 288 -3.23 -4.02 -4.95
C ALA A 288 -3.88 -2.65 -4.68
N TRP A 289 -3.80 -1.75 -5.66
CA TRP A 289 -4.47 -0.44 -5.65
C TRP A 289 -5.99 -0.54 -5.65
N ARG A 290 -6.55 -1.33 -6.56
CA ARG A 290 -8.00 -1.51 -6.68
C ARG A 290 -8.60 -2.08 -5.40
N GLU A 291 -7.85 -2.86 -4.63
CA GLU A 291 -8.31 -3.46 -3.38
C GLU A 291 -8.51 -2.44 -2.24
N HIS A 292 -7.72 -1.34 -2.21
CA HIS A 292 -7.66 -0.41 -1.08
C HIS A 292 -8.24 0.98 -1.38
N LEU A 293 -8.65 1.25 -2.62
CA LEU A 293 -9.37 2.49 -2.92
C LEU A 293 -10.74 2.47 -2.21
N PRO A 294 -11.06 3.52 -1.43
CA PRO A 294 -12.42 3.73 -0.96
C PRO A 294 -13.32 3.91 -2.18
N ASP A 295 -14.50 3.31 -2.13
CA ASP A 295 -15.51 3.51 -3.16
C ASP A 295 -16.02 4.95 -3.03
N ILE A 296 -15.55 5.84 -3.88
CA ILE A 296 -15.80 7.29 -3.81
C ILE A 296 -17.30 7.58 -3.75
N GLU A 297 -18.11 6.77 -4.46
CA GLU A 297 -19.55 6.89 -4.46
C GLU A 297 -20.15 6.59 -3.07
N LEU A 298 -19.68 5.52 -2.41
CA LEU A 298 -20.11 5.18 -1.04
C LEU A 298 -19.63 6.20 -0.01
N GLU A 299 -18.42 6.75 -0.17
CA GLU A 299 -17.90 7.77 0.74
C GLU A 299 -18.70 9.08 0.69
N GLN A 300 -19.12 9.48 -0.51
CA GLN A 300 -19.91 10.69 -0.73
C GLN A 300 -21.37 10.57 -0.28
N MET A 301 -21.90 9.36 -0.11
CA MET A 301 -23.26 9.13 0.40
C MET A 301 -23.42 9.64 1.84
N THR A 302 -24.56 10.29 2.07
CA THR A 302 -25.07 10.53 3.43
C THR A 302 -25.30 9.21 4.15
N GLU A 303 -25.33 9.25 5.49
CA GLU A 303 -25.59 8.06 6.30
C GLU A 303 -26.94 7.40 5.96
N ALA A 304 -27.97 8.20 5.66
CA ALA A 304 -29.28 7.70 5.27
C ALA A 304 -29.25 6.98 3.91
N GLU A 305 -28.56 7.54 2.91
CA GLU A 305 -28.38 6.92 1.59
C GLU A 305 -27.58 5.63 1.69
N PHE A 306 -26.48 5.66 2.44
CA PHE A 306 -25.65 4.48 2.65
C PHE A 306 -26.42 3.36 3.38
N LYS A 307 -27.22 3.70 4.40
CA LYS A 307 -28.07 2.73 5.09
C LYS A 307 -29.06 2.07 4.15
N LEU A 308 -29.69 2.83 3.24
CA LEU A 308 -30.57 2.27 2.22
C LEU A 308 -29.81 1.34 1.26
N HIS A 309 -28.61 1.72 0.81
CA HIS A 309 -27.77 0.89 -0.06
C HIS A 309 -27.37 -0.42 0.62
N LEU A 310 -26.98 -0.35 1.89
CA LEU A 310 -26.65 -1.52 2.70
C LEU A 310 -27.87 -2.44 2.90
N GLU A 311 -29.03 -1.87 3.19
CA GLU A 311 -30.29 -2.61 3.29
C GLU A 311 -30.66 -3.31 1.98
N GLN A 312 -30.45 -2.66 0.83
CA GLN A 312 -30.70 -3.26 -0.48
C GLN A 312 -29.70 -4.38 -0.81
N ALA A 313 -28.41 -4.17 -0.52
CA ALA A 313 -27.35 -5.15 -0.73
C ALA A 313 -27.48 -6.42 0.13
N GLN A 314 -28.38 -6.45 1.12
CA GLN A 314 -28.56 -7.60 2.03
C GLN A 314 -28.82 -8.94 1.33
N TYR A 315 -29.33 -8.91 0.09
CA TYR A 315 -29.61 -10.12 -0.69
C TYR A 315 -28.35 -10.78 -1.26
N LEU A 316 -27.20 -10.10 -1.20
CA LEU A 316 -25.88 -10.61 -1.57
C LEU A 316 -25.09 -11.15 -0.37
N LEU A 317 -25.58 -10.89 0.85
CA LEU A 317 -24.85 -11.15 2.09
C LEU A 317 -25.26 -12.49 2.72
N SER A 318 -24.29 -13.20 3.28
CA SER A 318 -24.56 -14.31 4.18
C SER A 318 -25.13 -13.81 5.52
N ASP A 319 -25.70 -14.71 6.32
CA ASP A 319 -26.21 -14.33 7.65
C ASP A 319 -25.08 -13.96 8.63
N ASP A 320 -23.87 -14.52 8.43
CA ASP A 320 -22.66 -14.14 9.16
C ASP A 320 -22.22 -12.72 8.78
N ASP A 321 -22.21 -12.39 7.48
CA ASP A 321 -21.87 -11.04 7.02
C ASP A 321 -22.83 -10.00 7.57
N LYS A 322 -24.14 -10.28 7.54
CA LYS A 322 -25.17 -9.39 8.11
C LYS A 322 -24.96 -9.17 9.61
N SER A 323 -24.59 -10.22 10.34
CA SER A 323 -24.36 -10.17 11.79
C SER A 323 -23.10 -9.36 12.11
N MET A 324 -22.02 -9.59 11.38
CA MET A 324 -20.78 -8.82 11.49
C MET A 324 -20.99 -7.34 11.16
N LEU A 325 -21.66 -7.03 10.04
CA LEU A 325 -21.89 -5.65 9.59
C LEU A 325 -22.65 -4.82 10.62
N LYS A 326 -23.61 -5.41 11.35
CA LYS A 326 -24.33 -4.74 12.44
C LYS A 326 -23.43 -4.29 13.60
N ALA A 327 -22.28 -4.93 13.78
CA ALA A 327 -21.33 -4.62 14.84
C ALA A 327 -20.25 -3.59 14.41
N LEU A 328 -20.19 -3.21 13.13
CA LEU A 328 -19.20 -2.29 12.59
C LEU A 328 -19.69 -0.83 12.60
N GLU A 329 -18.77 0.11 12.79
CA GLU A 329 -19.03 1.53 12.56
C GLU A 329 -19.28 1.83 11.07
N VAL A 330 -19.97 2.94 10.77
CA VAL A 330 -20.40 3.30 9.39
C VAL A 330 -19.24 3.33 8.39
N GLY A 331 -18.07 3.88 8.76
CA GLY A 331 -16.89 3.88 7.87
C GLY A 331 -16.37 2.47 7.57
N ALA A 332 -16.41 1.57 8.56
CA ALA A 332 -16.04 0.17 8.39
C ALA A 332 -17.09 -0.60 7.56
N GLN A 333 -18.38 -0.27 7.69
CA GLN A 333 -19.44 -0.79 6.85
C GLN A 333 -19.26 -0.36 5.38
N LYS A 334 -18.99 0.93 5.11
CA LYS A 334 -18.69 1.44 3.76
C LYS A 334 -17.51 0.71 3.13
N SER A 335 -16.43 0.53 3.89
CA SER A 335 -15.25 -0.21 3.46
C SER A 335 -15.57 -1.68 3.13
N PHE A 336 -16.41 -2.34 3.94
CA PHE A 336 -16.84 -3.71 3.68
C PHE A 336 -17.66 -3.81 2.40
N VAL A 337 -18.68 -2.96 2.24
CA VAL A 337 -19.57 -2.94 1.06
C VAL A 337 -18.79 -2.62 -0.22
N GLY A 338 -17.84 -1.68 -0.17
CA GLY A 338 -16.96 -1.38 -1.30
C GLY A 338 -16.12 -2.60 -1.73
N ARG A 339 -15.60 -3.37 -0.77
CA ARG A 339 -14.89 -4.63 -1.08
C ARG A 339 -15.82 -5.68 -1.68
N LEU A 340 -17.03 -5.83 -1.15
CA LEU A 340 -18.03 -6.77 -1.67
C LEU A 340 -18.33 -6.49 -3.14
N TRP A 341 -18.61 -5.23 -3.50
CA TRP A 341 -18.89 -4.89 -4.89
C TRP A 341 -17.72 -5.21 -5.81
N ARG A 342 -16.49 -4.87 -5.40
CA ARG A 342 -15.28 -5.20 -6.15
C ARG A 342 -15.05 -6.70 -6.34
N GLN A 343 -15.40 -7.52 -5.36
CA GLN A 343 -15.32 -8.99 -5.49
C GLN A 343 -16.34 -9.55 -6.49
N LEU A 344 -17.47 -8.88 -6.66
CA LEU A 344 -18.53 -9.25 -7.59
C LEU A 344 -18.34 -8.65 -8.99
N ASP A 345 -17.28 -7.87 -9.20
CA ASP A 345 -16.97 -7.22 -10.47
C ASP A 345 -16.46 -8.23 -11.52
N PRO A 346 -17.20 -8.45 -12.62
CA PRO A 346 -16.80 -9.40 -13.65
C PRO A 346 -15.71 -8.85 -14.58
N GLN A 347 -15.55 -7.53 -14.69
CA GLN A 347 -14.61 -6.87 -15.61
C GLN A 347 -13.86 -5.75 -14.88
N PRO A 348 -12.96 -6.07 -13.93
CA PRO A 348 -12.26 -5.08 -13.10
C PRO A 348 -11.35 -4.12 -13.91
N GLU A 349 -11.10 -4.41 -15.18
CA GLU A 349 -10.42 -3.53 -16.13
C GLU A 349 -11.26 -2.32 -16.57
N THR A 350 -12.58 -2.37 -16.45
CA THR A 350 -13.45 -1.24 -16.79
C THR A 350 -13.56 -0.26 -15.61
N PRO A 351 -13.87 1.02 -15.85
CA PRO A 351 -14.09 1.98 -14.77
C PRO A 351 -15.37 1.75 -13.95
N ALA A 352 -16.30 0.92 -14.45
CA ALA A 352 -17.63 0.75 -13.89
C ALA A 352 -17.87 -0.72 -13.51
N ASN A 353 -18.44 -0.97 -12.35
CA ASN A 353 -18.76 -2.34 -11.94
C ASN A 353 -20.08 -2.80 -12.57
N GLU A 354 -20.01 -3.63 -13.61
CA GLU A 354 -21.19 -4.01 -14.40
C GLU A 354 -22.20 -4.82 -13.56
N PHE A 355 -21.71 -5.63 -12.61
CA PHE A 355 -22.58 -6.37 -11.71
C PHE A 355 -23.38 -5.44 -10.81
N ARG A 356 -22.75 -4.42 -10.23
CA ARG A 356 -23.38 -3.41 -9.38
C ARG A 356 -24.42 -2.61 -10.16
N GLU A 357 -24.11 -2.20 -11.39
CA GLU A 357 -25.07 -1.50 -12.25
C GLU A 357 -26.31 -2.34 -12.56
N GLU A 358 -26.09 -3.60 -12.94
CA GLU A 358 -27.18 -4.54 -13.23
C GLU A 358 -27.98 -4.87 -11.97
N TYR A 359 -27.32 -5.02 -10.83
CA TYR A 359 -27.99 -5.22 -9.54
C TYR A 359 -28.93 -4.06 -9.21
N TYR A 360 -28.46 -2.81 -9.30
CA TYR A 360 -29.30 -1.65 -9.04
C TYR A 360 -30.36 -1.41 -10.12
N LYS A 361 -30.17 -1.86 -11.36
CA LYS A 361 -31.26 -1.96 -12.34
C LYS A 361 -32.38 -2.87 -11.85
N ARG A 362 -32.06 -4.02 -11.26
CA ARG A 362 -33.07 -4.95 -10.73
C ARG A 362 -33.75 -4.39 -9.48
N VAL A 363 -33.02 -3.67 -8.63
CA VAL A 363 -33.61 -2.96 -7.48
C VAL A 363 -34.63 -1.93 -7.95
N ARG A 364 -34.28 -1.09 -8.95
CA ARG A 364 -35.21 -0.12 -9.54
C ARG A 364 -36.42 -0.81 -10.17
N TYR A 365 -36.21 -1.88 -10.92
CA TYR A 365 -37.30 -2.68 -11.49
C TYR A 365 -38.25 -3.20 -10.39
N ALA A 366 -37.70 -3.72 -9.29
CA ALA A 366 -38.50 -4.19 -8.18
C ALA A 366 -39.30 -3.06 -7.53
N GLU A 367 -38.68 -1.89 -7.35
CA GLU A 367 -39.33 -0.70 -6.81
C GLU A 367 -40.47 -0.22 -7.70
N GLU A 368 -40.27 -0.16 -9.02
CA GLU A 368 -41.30 0.28 -9.96
C GLU A 368 -42.48 -0.69 -10.08
N LYS A 369 -42.22 -2.00 -10.02
CA LYS A 369 -43.25 -3.01 -10.30
C LYS A 369 -43.97 -3.54 -9.08
N PHE A 370 -43.33 -3.53 -7.91
CA PHE A 370 -43.83 -4.25 -6.73
C PHE A 370 -43.96 -3.38 -5.48
N SER A 371 -43.77 -2.07 -5.60
CA SER A 371 -44.06 -1.15 -4.51
C SER A 371 -45.55 -1.13 -4.16
N SER A 372 -45.81 -0.94 -2.88
CA SER A 372 -47.15 -0.74 -2.34
C SER A 372 -47.15 0.48 -1.43
N GLY A 373 -48.32 1.03 -1.10
CA GLY A 373 -48.42 2.19 -0.20
C GLY A 373 -47.80 1.98 1.19
N PHE A 374 -47.51 0.74 1.58
CA PHE A 374 -46.99 0.38 2.91
C PHE A 374 -45.60 -0.25 2.88
N SER A 375 -45.03 -0.58 1.71
CA SER A 375 -43.72 -1.21 1.61
C SER A 375 -43.07 -0.95 0.26
N PRO A 376 -41.76 -0.64 0.24
CA PRO A 376 -41.00 -0.53 -1.00
C PRO A 376 -40.97 -1.87 -1.73
N GLY A 377 -40.93 -1.81 -3.06
CA GLY A 377 -41.02 -2.97 -3.93
C GLY A 377 -39.83 -3.92 -3.81
N TRP A 378 -38.63 -3.40 -3.54
CA TRP A 378 -37.45 -4.23 -3.31
C TRP A 378 -37.54 -5.09 -2.04
N LYS A 379 -38.43 -4.78 -1.07
CA LYS A 379 -38.73 -5.60 0.12
C LYS A 379 -39.82 -6.65 -0.11
N SER A 380 -40.56 -6.59 -1.23
CA SER A 380 -41.59 -7.58 -1.55
C SER A 380 -40.95 -8.92 -1.95
N ASP A 381 -41.67 -10.04 -1.80
CA ASP A 381 -41.17 -11.35 -2.23
C ASP A 381 -40.89 -11.39 -3.74
N ARG A 382 -41.78 -10.79 -4.55
CA ARG A 382 -41.57 -10.65 -6.00
C ARG A 382 -40.35 -9.80 -6.32
N GLY A 383 -40.16 -8.69 -5.62
CA GLY A 383 -39.00 -7.82 -5.78
C GLY A 383 -37.70 -8.50 -5.38
N ARG A 384 -37.69 -9.21 -4.26
CA ARG A 384 -36.57 -9.99 -3.76
C ARG A 384 -36.14 -11.07 -4.76
N ILE A 385 -37.08 -11.83 -5.31
CA ILE A 385 -36.79 -12.83 -6.36
C ILE A 385 -36.30 -12.15 -7.64
N ALA A 386 -36.90 -11.03 -8.06
CA ALA A 386 -36.45 -10.28 -9.23
C ALA A 386 -35.03 -9.69 -9.07
N ILE A 387 -34.62 -9.30 -7.86
CA ILE A 387 -33.26 -8.83 -7.58
C ILE A 387 -32.26 -9.98 -7.67
N LYS A 388 -32.57 -11.13 -7.06
CA LYS A 388 -31.70 -12.31 -7.07
C LYS A 388 -31.53 -12.91 -8.46
N PHE A 389 -32.61 -13.07 -9.21
CA PHE A 389 -32.62 -13.84 -10.46
C PHE A 389 -32.81 -12.98 -11.73
N GLY A 390 -33.03 -11.68 -11.59
CA GLY A 390 -33.40 -10.79 -12.69
C GLY A 390 -34.90 -10.85 -13.01
N ALA A 391 -35.30 -10.22 -14.12
CA ALA A 391 -36.66 -10.30 -14.59
C ALA A 391 -37.01 -11.75 -15.02
N PRO A 392 -38.21 -12.26 -14.67
CA PRO A 392 -38.64 -13.59 -15.10
C PRO A 392 -38.73 -13.66 -16.62
N ASN A 393 -38.41 -14.83 -17.19
CA ASN A 393 -38.54 -15.04 -18.62
C ASN A 393 -40.00 -15.14 -19.05
N GLU A 394 -40.84 -15.69 -18.17
CA GLU A 394 -42.26 -15.87 -18.39
C GLU A 394 -43.03 -15.64 -17.09
N VAL A 395 -44.17 -14.95 -17.20
CA VAL A 395 -45.08 -14.68 -16.09
C VAL A 395 -46.49 -15.08 -16.50
N GLU A 396 -46.98 -16.18 -15.92
CA GLU A 396 -48.37 -16.59 -16.04
C GLU A 396 -49.18 -15.98 -14.90
N ARG A 397 -50.29 -15.32 -15.24
CA ARG A 397 -51.14 -14.64 -14.25
C ARG A 397 -52.50 -15.30 -14.18
N TYR A 398 -52.89 -15.65 -12.96
CA TYR A 398 -54.15 -16.28 -12.67
C TYR A 398 -54.99 -15.31 -11.82
N PRO A 399 -56.04 -14.70 -12.39
CA PRO A 399 -56.90 -13.78 -11.64
C PRO A 399 -57.72 -14.54 -10.60
N ALA A 400 -58.30 -13.79 -9.65
CA ALA A 400 -59.14 -14.36 -8.61
C ALA A 400 -60.32 -15.13 -9.21
N LYS A 401 -60.57 -16.34 -8.71
CA LYS A 401 -61.74 -17.17 -9.04
C LYS A 401 -62.50 -17.48 -7.76
N THR A 402 -63.75 -17.95 -7.88
CA THR A 402 -64.60 -18.33 -6.73
C THR A 402 -63.90 -19.28 -5.75
N THR A 403 -62.98 -20.09 -6.24
CA THR A 403 -62.33 -21.19 -5.51
C THR A 403 -60.80 -21.06 -5.44
N ALA A 404 -60.19 -20.00 -5.99
CA ALA A 404 -58.74 -19.81 -5.99
C ALA A 404 -58.35 -18.34 -5.80
N ARG A 405 -57.34 -18.09 -4.97
CA ARG A 405 -56.74 -16.76 -4.78
C ARG A 405 -55.97 -16.35 -6.04
N PRO A 406 -55.84 -15.06 -6.36
CA PRO A 406 -55.03 -14.64 -7.49
C PRO A 406 -53.55 -14.96 -7.25
N TYR A 407 -52.90 -15.56 -8.25
CA TYR A 407 -51.50 -15.96 -8.16
C TYR A 407 -50.75 -15.74 -9.48
N GLU A 408 -49.43 -15.66 -9.38
CA GLU A 408 -48.51 -15.55 -10.52
C GLU A 408 -47.51 -16.70 -10.49
N VAL A 409 -47.22 -17.29 -11.64
CA VAL A 409 -46.15 -18.28 -11.83
C VAL A 409 -45.06 -17.63 -12.65
N TRP A 410 -43.87 -17.55 -12.08
CA TRP A 410 -42.69 -16.99 -12.72
C TRP A 410 -41.72 -18.10 -13.10
N THR A 411 -41.29 -18.12 -14.36
CA THR A 411 -40.35 -19.12 -14.88
C THR A 411 -39.04 -18.47 -15.33
N TYR A 412 -37.92 -19.09 -14.93
CA TYR A 412 -36.55 -18.67 -15.26
C TYR A 412 -35.79 -19.79 -15.99
N TYR A 413 -35.60 -19.65 -17.30
CA TYR A 413 -35.01 -20.69 -18.15
C TYR A 413 -33.49 -20.82 -17.99
N ARG A 414 -32.79 -19.70 -17.74
CA ARG A 414 -31.32 -19.65 -17.69
C ARG A 414 -30.70 -20.35 -16.47
N GLU A 415 -31.52 -20.71 -15.48
CA GLU A 415 -31.10 -21.24 -14.18
C GLU A 415 -31.54 -22.71 -13.98
N GLY A 416 -31.72 -23.48 -15.06
CA GLY A 416 -32.21 -24.86 -14.96
C GLY A 416 -33.74 -24.95 -14.83
N ARG A 417 -34.47 -24.00 -15.44
CA ARG A 417 -35.94 -23.88 -15.39
C ARG A 417 -36.48 -23.78 -13.95
N LYS A 418 -36.11 -22.71 -13.25
CA LYS A 418 -36.65 -22.42 -11.91
C LYS A 418 -38.06 -21.86 -11.99
N GLN A 419 -38.90 -22.25 -11.04
CA GLN A 419 -40.27 -21.76 -10.89
C GLN A 419 -40.48 -21.16 -9.50
N PHE A 420 -41.16 -20.02 -9.49
CA PHE A 420 -41.61 -19.34 -8.27
C PHE A 420 -43.09 -19.02 -8.41
N ILE A 421 -43.89 -19.37 -7.41
CA ILE A 421 -45.33 -19.07 -7.37
C ILE A 421 -45.58 -18.08 -6.26
N PHE A 422 -46.24 -16.98 -6.61
CA PHE A 422 -46.63 -15.95 -5.67
C PHE A 422 -48.14 -15.83 -5.62
N ALA A 423 -48.73 -15.71 -4.44
CA ALA A 423 -50.17 -15.54 -4.28
C ALA A 423 -50.49 -14.35 -3.37
N ASP A 424 -51.55 -13.62 -3.72
CA ASP A 424 -52.14 -12.61 -2.85
C ASP A 424 -53.18 -13.28 -1.94
N ILE A 425 -52.70 -13.74 -0.79
CA ILE A 425 -53.49 -14.52 0.17
C ILE A 425 -54.56 -13.64 0.85
N GLU A 426 -54.20 -12.39 1.12
CA GLU A 426 -55.02 -11.45 1.90
C GLU A 426 -55.96 -10.62 1.02
N GLY A 427 -55.72 -10.54 -0.30
CA GLY A 427 -56.57 -9.81 -1.25
C GLY A 427 -56.27 -8.31 -1.32
N PHE A 428 -55.12 -7.87 -0.81
CA PHE A 428 -54.70 -6.46 -0.78
C PHE A 428 -53.63 -6.14 -1.83
N GLY A 429 -53.42 -7.04 -2.81
CA GLY A 429 -52.38 -6.92 -3.83
C GLY A 429 -50.98 -7.29 -3.34
N LYS A 430 -50.86 -7.89 -2.15
CA LYS A 430 -49.57 -8.31 -1.56
C LYS A 430 -49.28 -9.77 -1.88
N TYR A 431 -48.58 -9.98 -2.99
CA TYR A 431 -48.16 -11.30 -3.43
C TYR A 431 -46.96 -11.79 -2.61
N VAL A 432 -47.16 -12.89 -1.89
CA VAL A 432 -46.12 -13.58 -1.11
C VAL A 432 -45.67 -14.84 -1.82
N LEU A 433 -44.40 -15.22 -1.67
CA LEU A 433 -43.85 -16.45 -2.23
C LEU A 433 -44.46 -17.65 -1.51
N ILE A 434 -45.18 -18.50 -2.26
CA ILE A 434 -45.80 -19.71 -1.71
C ILE A 434 -45.08 -20.99 -2.14
N TYR A 435 -44.42 -20.97 -3.30
CA TYR A 435 -43.64 -22.09 -3.80
C TYR A 435 -42.37 -21.60 -4.50
N SER A 436 -41.27 -22.30 -4.29
CA SER A 436 -40.03 -22.15 -5.04
C SER A 436 -39.43 -23.51 -5.37
N SER A 437 -38.93 -23.65 -6.60
CA SER A 437 -38.10 -24.79 -6.99
C SER A 437 -36.61 -24.60 -6.66
N ASP A 438 -36.21 -23.46 -6.07
CA ASP A 438 -34.82 -23.23 -5.61
C ASP A 438 -34.70 -23.68 -4.15
N GLU A 439 -33.80 -24.60 -3.86
CA GLU A 439 -33.64 -25.20 -2.52
C GLU A 439 -33.24 -24.18 -1.43
N ARG A 440 -32.74 -23.02 -1.82
CA ARG A 440 -32.37 -21.92 -0.91
C ARG A 440 -33.57 -21.06 -0.51
N GLU A 441 -34.73 -21.30 -1.10
CA GLU A 441 -35.97 -20.55 -0.88
C GLU A 441 -37.03 -21.44 -0.23
N LEU A 442 -37.80 -20.88 0.69
CA LEU A 442 -38.81 -21.65 1.42
C LEU A 442 -40.06 -21.84 0.57
N THR A 443 -40.51 -23.10 0.48
CA THR A 443 -41.82 -23.46 -0.05
C THR A 443 -42.78 -23.72 1.10
N ARG A 444 -43.97 -23.13 1.04
CA ARG A 444 -45.00 -23.37 2.06
C ARG A 444 -45.57 -24.78 1.92
N PRO A 445 -45.79 -25.55 2.99
CA PRO A 445 -46.36 -26.89 2.88
C PRO A 445 -47.77 -26.93 2.27
N ASP A 446 -48.55 -25.86 2.45
CA ASP A 446 -49.95 -25.71 2.03
C ASP A 446 -50.10 -25.05 0.65
N TRP A 447 -49.03 -24.78 -0.10
CA TRP A 447 -49.06 -23.97 -1.32
C TRP A 447 -50.07 -24.46 -2.36
N LYS A 448 -50.23 -25.78 -2.51
CA LYS A 448 -51.22 -26.36 -3.43
C LYS A 448 -52.64 -26.00 -3.02
N MET A 449 -52.97 -26.01 -1.74
CA MET A 449 -54.32 -25.63 -1.26
C MET A 449 -54.63 -24.15 -1.49
N ILE A 450 -53.61 -23.30 -1.61
CA ILE A 450 -53.77 -21.86 -1.88
C ILE A 450 -54.17 -21.63 -3.35
N ILE A 451 -53.72 -22.49 -4.27
CA ILE A 451 -53.96 -22.36 -5.72
C ILE A 451 -54.96 -23.39 -6.28
N ASP A 452 -55.21 -24.50 -5.59
CA ASP A 452 -56.14 -25.56 -6.00
C ASP A 452 -57.56 -25.26 -5.49
N ALA A 453 -58.45 -25.11 -6.46
CA ALA A 453 -59.84 -25.46 -6.34
C ALA A 453 -60.00 -26.96 -6.58
N ARG A 454 -60.48 -27.73 -5.60
CA ARG A 454 -61.29 -28.91 -5.94
C ARG A 454 -62.75 -28.53 -5.88
#